data_AF-A0A3C1PP67-F1
#
_entry.id   AF-A0A3C1PP67-F1
#
_cell.length_a   1.000
_cell.length_b   1.000
_cell.length_c   1.000
_cell.angle_alpha   90.00
_cell.angle_beta   90.00
_cell.angle_gamma   90.00
#
_symmetry.space_group_name_H-M   'P 1'
#
loop_
_entity.id
_entity.type
_entity.pdbx_description
1 polymer ?
#
loop_
_entity_poly.entity_id
_entity_poly.type
_entity_poly.pdbx_seq_one_letter_code
_entity_poly.pdbx_strand_id
1 'polypeptide(L)'
;MHTKLFLLLSCFIAASACTYTNNEETEQIANEADTIVVSDSEIKTEIKTKPNQCTMFVAGLTTSTVYPKVQAKEGAQYRYFCGSEFIIFMQDENGKVRFYVRNEKNVETALDVEFSVGYKYINDEFIIAEKARFLVGQYDFDKDKQDELVIAIQDYTENLDNGIEIAVFSLKNG
;
A
#
# COMPACT_ATOMS: atom_id res chain seq x y z
N MET A 1 5.41 18.20 25.26
CA MET A 1 5.49 19.32 24.28
C MET A 1 5.98 18.72 22.98
N HIS A 2 5.07 18.45 22.03
CA HIS A 2 5.44 17.89 20.73
C HIS A 2 5.62 19.03 19.74
N THR A 3 6.85 19.22 19.29
CA THR A 3 7.22 20.17 18.24
C THR A 3 6.85 19.54 16.90
N LYS A 4 5.83 20.08 16.22
CA LYS A 4 5.49 19.71 14.84
C LYS A 4 6.57 20.27 13.92
N LEU A 5 7.34 19.40 13.28
CA LEU A 5 8.32 19.77 12.25
C LEU A 5 7.67 19.54 10.89
N PHE A 6 7.25 20.62 10.22
CA PHE A 6 6.82 20.58 8.82
C PHE A 6 8.07 20.59 7.94
N LEU A 7 8.45 19.45 7.37
CA LEU A 7 9.46 19.37 6.31
C LEU A 7 8.73 19.35 4.96
N LEU A 8 8.76 20.49 4.25
CA LEU A 8 8.42 20.58 2.84
C LEU A 8 9.54 19.95 2.01
N LEU A 9 9.52 18.63 1.87
CA LEU A 9 10.43 17.91 0.98
C LEU A 9 9.85 17.95 -0.45
N SER A 10 10.46 18.77 -1.30
CA SER A 10 10.16 18.83 -2.73
C SER A 10 10.73 17.58 -3.42
N CYS A 11 9.93 16.51 -3.48
CA CYS A 11 10.29 15.31 -4.22
C CYS A 11 10.02 15.49 -5.72
N PHE A 12 11.06 15.23 -6.54
CA PHE A 12 10.92 15.01 -7.98
C PHE A 12 10.01 13.79 -8.22
N ILE A 13 8.83 14.02 -8.79
CA ILE A 13 7.94 12.95 -9.27
C ILE A 13 8.44 12.55 -10.66
N ALA A 14 9.07 11.38 -10.78
CA ALA A 14 9.26 10.72 -12.06
C ALA A 14 7.98 9.95 -12.40
N ALA A 15 7.11 10.54 -13.23
CA ALA A 15 5.95 9.86 -13.77
C ALA A 15 6.41 8.86 -14.85
N SER A 16 6.27 7.56 -14.58
CA SER A 16 6.40 6.53 -15.60
C SER A 16 5.07 6.41 -16.35
N ALA A 17 5.06 6.80 -17.62
CA ALA A 17 3.91 6.65 -18.49
C ALA A 17 3.76 5.18 -18.91
N CYS A 18 2.78 4.47 -18.35
CA CYS A 18 2.31 3.22 -18.93
C CYS A 18 1.19 3.55 -19.92
N THR A 19 1.47 3.37 -21.21
CA THR A 19 0.49 3.48 -22.30
C THR A 19 -0.61 2.43 -22.11
N TYR A 20 -1.86 2.89 -22.04
CA TYR A 20 -3.06 2.05 -22.05
C TYR A 20 -3.47 1.84 -23.52
N THR A 21 -3.33 0.61 -24.04
CA THR A 21 -3.97 0.24 -25.31
C THR A 21 -5.36 -0.32 -25.00
N ASN A 22 -6.37 0.52 -25.21
CA ASN A 22 -7.76 0.10 -25.37
C ASN A 22 -7.89 -0.70 -26.67
N ASN A 23 -8.43 -1.91 -26.58
CA ASN A 23 -9.12 -2.54 -27.71
C ASN A 23 -10.46 -3.08 -27.18
N GLU A 24 -11.52 -2.30 -27.34
CA GLU A 24 -12.86 -2.83 -27.60
C GLU A 24 -12.92 -3.20 -29.09
N GLU A 25 -13.12 -4.47 -29.42
CA GLU A 25 -14.01 -4.96 -30.49
C GLU A 25 -13.89 -6.50 -30.66
N THR A 26 -15.03 -7.15 -30.43
CA THR A 26 -15.63 -8.33 -31.08
C THR A 26 -14.81 -9.34 -31.89
N GLU A 27 -14.97 -10.61 -31.46
CA GLU A 27 -15.24 -11.83 -32.24
C GLU A 27 -14.15 -12.59 -33.04
N GLN A 28 -14.26 -13.92 -32.91
CA GLN A 28 -13.84 -15.02 -33.79
C GLN A 28 -12.46 -15.68 -33.60
N ILE A 29 -12.53 -16.75 -32.79
CA ILE A 29 -11.95 -18.11 -32.98
C ILE A 29 -11.02 -18.27 -34.19
N ALA A 30 -9.74 -18.50 -33.92
CA ALA A 30 -8.91 -19.38 -34.73
C ALA A 30 -7.97 -20.17 -33.82
N ASN A 31 -8.14 -21.49 -33.85
CA ASN A 31 -7.31 -22.48 -33.18
C ASN A 31 -5.89 -22.47 -33.76
N GLU A 32 -4.88 -22.40 -32.90
CA GLU A 32 -3.62 -23.10 -33.14
C GLU A 32 -3.43 -24.12 -32.02
N ALA A 33 -3.52 -25.38 -32.42
CA ALA A 33 -3.46 -26.54 -31.54
C ALA A 33 -2.01 -26.80 -31.15
N ASP A 34 -1.68 -26.60 -29.88
CA ASP A 34 -0.59 -27.35 -29.26
C ASP A 34 -1.18 -28.62 -28.64
N THR A 35 -0.76 -29.74 -29.20
CA THR A 35 -1.18 -31.08 -28.80
C THR A 35 -0.63 -31.38 -27.40
N ILE A 36 -1.50 -31.48 -26.40
CA ILE A 36 -1.12 -31.96 -25.06
C ILE A 36 -1.16 -33.49 -25.09
N VAL A 37 0.02 -34.11 -25.14
CA VAL A 37 0.18 -35.51 -24.75
C VAL A 37 0.20 -35.55 -23.22
N VAL A 38 -0.92 -35.97 -22.61
CA VAL A 38 -0.97 -36.25 -21.18
C VAL A 38 -0.33 -37.62 -20.95
N SER A 39 0.90 -37.62 -20.47
CA SER A 39 1.50 -38.77 -19.80
C SER A 39 1.58 -38.46 -18.31
N ASP A 40 0.90 -39.28 -17.51
CA ASP A 40 0.89 -39.25 -16.04
C ASP A 40 2.32 -39.12 -15.47
N SER A 41 2.66 -37.92 -15.00
CA SER A 41 3.76 -37.70 -14.09
C SER A 41 3.49 -36.39 -13.36
N GLU A 42 3.47 -36.48 -12.03
CA GLU A 42 3.24 -35.39 -11.08
C GLU A 42 4.17 -34.20 -11.34
N ILE A 43 3.73 -33.23 -12.13
CA ILE A 43 4.36 -31.91 -12.16
C ILE A 43 3.54 -31.01 -11.26
N LYS A 44 3.99 -30.92 -10.01
CA LYS A 44 3.56 -29.87 -9.08
C LYS A 44 4.14 -28.56 -9.60
N THR A 45 3.41 -27.90 -10.50
CA THR A 45 3.79 -26.58 -10.99
C THR A 45 3.65 -25.61 -9.84
N GLU A 46 4.76 -25.32 -9.14
CA GLU A 46 4.84 -24.15 -8.29
C GLU A 46 4.61 -22.94 -9.19
N ILE A 47 3.38 -22.43 -9.18
CA ILE A 47 3.08 -21.09 -9.64
C ILE A 47 3.81 -20.17 -8.67
N LYS A 48 5.08 -19.87 -8.96
CA LYS A 48 5.75 -18.70 -8.41
C LYS A 48 5.06 -17.50 -9.04
N THR A 49 3.96 -17.07 -8.43
CA THR A 49 3.42 -15.74 -8.63
C THR A 49 4.54 -14.78 -8.24
N LYS A 50 5.28 -14.28 -9.24
CA LYS A 50 6.05 -13.04 -9.05
C LYS A 50 5.04 -12.02 -8.53
N PRO A 51 5.29 -11.35 -7.39
CA PRO A 51 4.41 -10.27 -6.97
C PRO A 51 4.32 -9.29 -8.13
N ASN A 52 3.10 -8.99 -8.59
CA ASN A 52 2.88 -8.02 -9.64
C ASN A 52 3.58 -6.71 -9.23
N GLN A 53 4.69 -6.39 -9.88
CA GLN A 53 5.51 -5.18 -9.62
C GLN A 53 4.82 -3.88 -10.11
N CYS A 54 3.52 -3.91 -10.38
CA CYS A 54 2.67 -2.74 -10.54
C CYS A 54 1.90 -2.57 -9.21
N THR A 55 2.22 -1.66 -8.29
CA THR A 55 2.15 -0.20 -8.45
C THR A 55 2.67 0.47 -7.16
N MET A 56 3.93 0.23 -6.79
CA MET A 56 4.55 1.00 -5.71
C MET A 56 4.54 2.49 -6.08
N PHE A 57 3.87 3.32 -5.28
CA PHE A 57 3.75 4.76 -5.52
C PHE A 57 4.66 5.61 -4.62
N VAL A 58 5.37 4.95 -3.70
CA VAL A 58 6.51 5.51 -2.96
C VAL A 58 7.70 4.60 -3.25
N ALA A 59 8.76 5.16 -3.83
CA ALA A 59 9.95 4.41 -4.20
C ALA A 59 11.05 4.53 -3.13
N GLY A 60 12.01 3.61 -3.15
CA GLY A 60 13.21 3.68 -2.32
C GLY A 60 13.08 3.12 -0.89
N LEU A 61 11.90 2.63 -0.51
CA LEU A 61 11.68 1.99 0.80
C LEU A 61 12.48 0.68 0.91
N THR A 62 12.97 0.37 2.11
CA THR A 62 13.70 -0.88 2.43
C THR A 62 12.80 -2.09 2.21
N THR A 63 11.59 -2.02 2.80
CA THR A 63 10.51 -2.99 2.62
C THR A 63 9.18 -2.25 2.64
N SER A 64 8.18 -2.81 1.97
CA SER A 64 6.88 -2.16 1.82
C SER A 64 5.83 -3.10 1.24
N THR A 65 4.58 -2.83 1.56
CA THR A 65 3.40 -3.47 0.99
C THR A 65 2.37 -2.42 0.58
N VAL A 66 1.75 -2.60 -0.58
CA VAL A 66 0.60 -1.80 -1.04
C VAL A 66 -0.68 -2.60 -0.82
N TYR A 67 -1.65 -1.98 -0.14
CA TYR A 67 -2.96 -2.54 0.17
C TYR A 67 -4.04 -1.81 -0.63
N PRO A 68 -4.88 -2.53 -1.40
CA PRO A 68 -6.10 -1.97 -1.93
C PRO A 68 -7.09 -1.58 -0.83
N LYS A 69 -8.07 -0.74 -1.16
CA LYS A 69 -9.21 -0.39 -0.29
C LYS A 69 -9.87 -1.60 0.38
N VAL A 70 -10.03 -2.73 -0.32
CA VAL A 70 -10.69 -3.92 0.25
C VAL A 70 -9.92 -4.49 1.44
N GLN A 71 -8.58 -4.45 1.42
CA GLN A 71 -7.76 -4.88 2.56
C GLN A 71 -7.89 -3.97 3.78
N ALA A 72 -8.23 -2.69 3.61
CA ALA A 72 -8.59 -1.85 4.77
C ALA A 72 -9.87 -2.36 5.44
N LYS A 73 -10.87 -2.82 4.66
CA LYS A 73 -12.13 -3.36 5.22
C LYS A 73 -11.96 -4.72 5.89
N GLU A 74 -11.12 -5.59 5.32
CA GLU A 74 -10.84 -6.93 5.85
C GLU A 74 -9.88 -6.89 7.04
N GLY A 75 -9.13 -5.79 7.19
CA GLY A 75 -8.00 -5.70 8.09
C GLY A 75 -6.72 -6.21 7.42
N ALA A 76 -5.64 -5.47 7.56
CA ALA A 76 -4.34 -5.84 7.03
C ALA A 76 -3.25 -5.67 8.08
N GLN A 77 -2.18 -6.45 7.93
CA GLN A 77 -1.01 -6.41 8.80
C GLN A 77 0.27 -6.22 7.99
N TYR A 78 1.18 -5.45 8.55
CA TYR A 78 2.54 -5.26 8.07
C TYR A 78 3.52 -5.52 9.21
N ARG A 79 4.58 -6.29 8.96
CA ARG A 79 5.65 -6.50 9.93
C ARG A 79 6.70 -5.41 9.75
N TYR A 80 6.94 -4.67 10.82
CA TYR A 80 7.90 -3.58 10.85
C TYR A 80 9.06 -3.92 11.80
N PHE A 81 10.28 -3.58 11.41
CA PHE A 81 11.47 -3.87 12.19
C PHE A 81 12.42 -2.67 12.26
N CYS A 82 12.63 -2.13 13.47
CA CYS A 82 13.56 -1.02 13.74
C CYS A 82 14.48 -1.34 14.95
N GLY A 83 15.02 -2.56 14.96
CA GLY A 83 15.73 -3.13 16.13
C GLY A 83 14.85 -3.91 17.09
N SER A 84 13.53 -3.75 16.99
CA SER A 84 12.49 -4.62 17.57
C SER A 84 11.38 -4.87 16.56
N GLU A 85 10.66 -5.99 16.72
CA GLU A 85 9.52 -6.33 15.85
C GLU A 85 8.24 -5.64 16.34
N PHE A 86 7.54 -4.99 15.43
CA PHE A 86 6.19 -4.50 15.63
C PHE A 86 5.28 -4.98 14.52
N ILE A 87 3.98 -5.10 14.83
CA ILE A 87 2.93 -5.35 13.85
C ILE A 87 2.14 -4.07 13.66
N ILE A 88 2.06 -3.61 12.42
CA ILE A 88 1.23 -2.48 12.02
C ILE A 88 -0.09 -3.03 11.49
N PHE A 89 -1.19 -2.71 12.16
CA PHE A 89 -2.54 -3.05 11.74
C PHE A 89 -3.15 -1.88 10.98
N MET A 90 -3.87 -2.17 9.90
CA MET A 90 -4.66 -1.23 9.13
C MET A 90 -6.11 -1.72 9.09
N GLN A 91 -7.07 -0.86 9.44
CA GLN A 91 -8.48 -1.23 9.46
C GLN A 91 -9.39 -0.04 9.13
N ASP A 92 -10.47 -0.29 8.39
CA ASP A 92 -11.57 0.65 8.15
C ASP A 92 -12.46 0.73 9.41
N GLU A 93 -12.59 1.95 9.93
CA GLU A 93 -13.47 2.30 11.04
C GLU A 93 -14.40 3.44 10.61
N ASN A 94 -15.63 3.08 10.25
CA ASN A 94 -16.67 4.02 9.82
C ASN A 94 -16.23 4.89 8.62
N GLY A 95 -15.58 4.27 7.62
CA GLY A 95 -15.20 4.92 6.38
C GLY A 95 -13.88 5.69 6.46
N LYS A 96 -13.18 5.64 7.59
CA LYS A 96 -11.82 6.15 7.78
C LYS A 96 -10.89 5.01 8.11
N VAL A 97 -9.72 4.97 7.48
CA VAL A 97 -8.72 3.94 7.80
C VAL A 97 -7.90 4.39 9.00
N ARG A 98 -7.84 3.53 10.02
CA ARG A 98 -7.01 3.68 11.21
C ARG A 98 -5.84 2.72 11.17
N PHE A 99 -4.76 3.14 11.82
CA PHE A 99 -3.54 2.37 11.93
C PHE A 99 -3.18 2.18 13.40
N TYR A 100 -2.76 0.97 13.75
CA TYR A 100 -2.35 0.61 15.11
C TYR A 100 -1.00 -0.07 15.07
N VAL A 101 -0.17 0.17 16.08
CA VAL A 101 1.07 -0.55 16.32
C VAL A 101 0.87 -1.49 17.47
N ARG A 102 1.25 -2.76 17.29
CA ARG A 102 1.40 -3.73 18.37
C ARG A 102 2.86 -4.06 18.57
N ASN A 103 3.35 -3.91 19.80
CA ASN A 103 4.73 -4.27 20.15
C ASN A 103 4.86 -5.75 20.56
N GLU A 104 6.09 -6.20 20.83
CA GLU A 104 6.41 -7.57 21.27
C GLU A 104 5.69 -7.99 22.58
N LYS A 105 5.24 -7.02 23.39
CA LYS A 105 4.47 -7.25 24.62
C LYS A 105 2.96 -7.31 24.37
N ASN A 106 2.52 -7.33 23.11
CA ASN A 106 1.12 -7.25 22.68
C ASN A 106 0.37 -5.99 23.14
N VAL A 107 1.10 -4.90 23.44
CA VAL A 107 0.48 -3.61 23.71
C VAL A 107 0.18 -2.93 22.39
N GLU A 108 -1.08 -2.53 22.21
CA GLU A 108 -1.54 -1.81 21.02
C GLU A 108 -1.61 -0.31 21.28
N THR A 109 -1.22 0.48 20.28
CA THR A 109 -1.30 1.94 20.31
C THR A 109 -1.73 2.46 18.95
N ALA A 110 -2.72 3.33 18.92
CA ALA A 110 -3.15 3.98 17.68
C ALA A 110 -2.05 4.92 17.16
N LEU A 111 -1.80 4.89 15.86
CA LEU A 111 -1.03 5.92 15.18
C LEU A 111 -1.96 7.09 14.88
N ASP A 112 -1.58 8.28 15.37
CA ASP A 112 -2.30 9.51 15.10
C ASP A 112 -1.98 10.00 13.68
N VAL A 113 -2.72 9.44 12.72
CA VAL A 113 -2.64 9.78 11.30
C VAL A 113 -4.03 10.02 10.74
N GLU A 114 -4.18 11.12 10.01
CA GLU A 114 -5.38 11.44 9.25
C GLU A 114 -4.92 11.97 7.88
N PHE A 115 -5.40 11.33 6.82
CA PHE A 115 -5.11 11.75 5.46
C PHE A 115 -6.30 12.51 4.88
N SER A 116 -6.04 13.55 4.09
CA SER A 116 -7.07 14.28 3.35
C SER A 116 -7.35 13.69 1.97
N VAL A 117 -6.39 12.94 1.43
CA VAL A 117 -6.48 12.16 0.19
C VAL A 117 -7.17 10.82 0.42
N GLY A 118 -7.82 10.27 -0.61
CA GLY A 118 -8.34 8.89 -0.63
C GLY A 118 -9.67 8.68 0.10
N TYR A 119 -10.33 9.77 0.50
CA TYR A 119 -11.65 9.75 1.10
C TYR A 119 -12.61 10.68 0.36
N LYS A 120 -13.90 10.34 0.43
CA LYS A 120 -15.02 11.15 -0.06
C LYS A 120 -16.00 11.35 1.09
N TYR A 121 -16.67 12.49 1.12
CA TYR A 121 -17.77 12.75 2.04
C TYR A 121 -19.08 12.81 1.25
N ILE A 122 -19.94 11.82 1.43
CA ILE A 122 -21.18 11.64 0.66
C ILE A 122 -22.29 11.30 1.66
N ASN A 123 -23.42 12.03 1.59
CA ASN A 123 -24.59 11.79 2.45
C ASN A 123 -24.25 11.72 3.95
N ASP A 124 -23.41 12.64 4.43
CA ASP A 124 -22.94 12.70 5.81
C ASP A 124 -22.05 11.55 6.29
N GLU A 125 -21.52 10.74 5.37
CA GLU A 125 -20.62 9.64 5.66
C GLU A 125 -19.27 9.81 4.97
N PHE A 126 -18.19 9.43 5.68
CA PHE A 126 -16.89 9.24 5.06
C PHE A 126 -16.87 7.91 4.31
N ILE A 127 -16.31 7.91 3.10
CA ILE A 127 -16.17 6.72 2.27
C ILE A 127 -14.77 6.71 1.68
N ILE A 128 -14.07 5.57 1.80
CA ILE A 128 -12.79 5.36 1.14
C ILE A 128 -12.99 5.37 -0.39
N ALA A 129 -12.24 6.22 -1.10
CA ALA A 129 -12.31 6.34 -2.54
C ALA A 129 -12.02 5.01 -3.24
N GLU A 130 -12.69 4.76 -4.36
CA GLU A 130 -12.67 3.44 -5.00
C GLU A 130 -11.29 3.04 -5.52
N LYS A 131 -10.55 4.01 -6.04
CA LYS A 131 -9.18 3.82 -6.52
C LYS A 131 -8.12 4.10 -5.44
N ALA A 132 -8.51 4.22 -4.16
CA ALA A 132 -7.56 4.40 -3.07
C ALA A 132 -6.64 3.19 -2.90
N ARG A 133 -5.37 3.49 -2.63
CA ARG A 133 -4.31 2.53 -2.30
C ARG A 133 -3.57 3.02 -1.08
N PHE A 134 -3.33 2.13 -0.13
CA PHE A 134 -2.55 2.39 1.07
C PHE A 134 -1.20 1.72 0.92
N LEU A 135 -0.14 2.33 1.43
CA LEU A 135 1.18 1.76 1.48
C LEU A 135 1.64 1.78 2.93
N VAL A 136 2.18 0.67 3.40
CA VAL A 136 2.92 0.60 4.67
C VAL A 136 4.30 0.06 4.35
N GLY A 137 5.34 0.75 4.78
CA GLY A 137 6.72 0.37 4.52
C GLY A 137 7.67 0.99 5.52
N GLN A 138 8.96 0.85 5.26
CA GLN A 138 9.99 1.37 6.15
C GLN A 138 11.24 1.84 5.39
N TYR A 139 11.91 2.84 5.93
CA TYR A 139 13.14 3.41 5.36
C TYR A 139 13.93 4.17 6.42
N ASP A 140 15.27 4.05 6.41
CA ASP A 140 16.20 4.79 7.27
C ASP A 140 16.49 6.18 6.66
N PHE A 141 15.73 7.19 7.05
CA PHE A 141 15.84 8.54 6.49
C PHE A 141 17.07 9.30 7.00
N ASP A 142 17.47 9.07 8.25
CA ASP A 142 18.54 9.83 8.91
C ASP A 142 19.90 9.08 8.95
N LYS A 143 19.93 7.84 8.45
CA LYS A 143 21.09 6.96 8.33
C LYS A 143 21.64 6.50 9.67
N ASP A 144 20.78 6.39 10.70
CA ASP A 144 21.15 5.89 12.01
C ASP A 144 21.03 4.35 12.15
N LYS A 145 20.60 3.66 11.07
CA LYS A 145 20.31 2.22 10.97
C LYS A 145 19.01 1.77 11.66
N GLN A 146 18.13 2.70 11.99
CA GLN A 146 16.76 2.42 12.42
C GLN A 146 15.81 2.91 11.33
N ASP A 147 15.18 1.98 10.62
CA ASP A 147 14.19 2.35 9.63
C ASP A 147 12.98 3.03 10.30
N GLU A 148 12.53 4.18 9.80
CA GLU A 148 11.25 4.77 10.16
C GLU A 148 10.08 4.06 9.46
N LEU A 149 8.94 4.01 10.13
CA LEU A 149 7.68 3.55 9.55
C LEU A 149 7.13 4.61 8.59
N VAL A 150 6.82 4.19 7.37
CA VAL A 150 6.17 5.00 6.34
C VAL A 150 4.76 4.48 6.10
N ILE A 151 3.77 5.35 6.24
CA ILE A 151 2.38 5.09 5.85
C ILE A 151 2.00 6.10 4.79
N ALA A 152 1.49 5.65 3.66
CA ALA A 152 1.07 6.55 2.59
C ALA A 152 -0.29 6.14 2.02
N ILE A 153 -0.99 7.11 1.43
CA ILE A 153 -2.22 6.88 0.68
C ILE A 153 -2.13 7.58 -0.67
N GLN A 154 -2.71 6.95 -1.68
CA GLN A 154 -2.87 7.52 -3.01
C GLN A 154 -4.29 7.27 -3.53
N ASP A 155 -4.86 8.24 -4.22
CA ASP A 155 -6.12 8.09 -4.97
C ASP A 155 -5.90 8.40 -6.46
N TYR A 156 -6.30 7.46 -7.32
CA TYR A 156 -6.23 7.57 -8.79
C TYR A 156 -7.58 7.97 -9.42
N THR A 157 -8.54 8.47 -8.63
CA THR A 157 -9.83 8.91 -9.15
C THR A 157 -9.63 10.09 -10.11
N GLU A 158 -9.94 9.88 -11.39
CA GLU A 158 -9.86 10.89 -12.44
C GLU A 158 -10.71 12.12 -12.07
N ASN A 159 -10.16 13.32 -12.32
CA ASN A 159 -10.75 14.65 -12.05
C ASN A 159 -10.68 15.17 -10.60
N LEU A 160 -10.00 14.46 -9.71
CA LEU A 160 -9.46 15.06 -8.47
C LEU A 160 -7.96 15.28 -8.69
N ASP A 161 -7.38 16.30 -8.05
CA ASP A 161 -5.92 16.42 -7.98
C ASP A 161 -5.38 15.11 -7.40
N ASN A 162 -4.91 14.21 -8.27
CA ASN A 162 -4.41 12.89 -7.89
C ASN A 162 -3.38 13.09 -6.79
N GLY A 163 -3.76 12.73 -5.57
CA GLY A 163 -3.00 13.05 -4.37
C GLY A 163 -2.20 11.85 -3.92
N ILE A 164 -1.01 12.12 -3.38
CA ILE A 164 -0.29 11.20 -2.51
C ILE A 164 -0.06 11.95 -1.20
N GLU A 165 -0.44 11.34 -0.08
CA GLU A 165 -0.05 11.81 1.24
C GLU A 165 0.79 10.75 1.93
N ILE A 166 1.79 11.20 2.70
CA ILE A 166 2.77 10.35 3.38
C ILE A 166 2.89 10.83 4.82
N ALA A 167 2.81 9.89 5.76
CA ALA A 167 3.13 10.08 7.16
C ALA A 167 4.31 9.19 7.53
N VAL A 168 5.25 9.74 8.31
CA VAL A 168 6.48 9.07 8.74
C VAL A 168 6.55 9.06 10.26
N PHE A 169 6.86 7.90 10.84
CA PHE A 169 6.92 7.70 12.29
C PHE A 169 8.25 7.06 12.69
N SER A 170 8.93 7.66 13.65
CA SER A 170 10.02 6.98 14.37
C SER A 170 9.42 6.24 15.56
N LEU A 171 9.32 4.92 15.45
CA LEU A 171 8.88 4.08 16.57
C LEU A 171 10.07 3.78 17.48
N LYS A 172 9.92 4.07 18.77
CA LYS A 172 10.91 3.75 19.80
C LYS A 172 10.32 2.72 20.74
N ASN A 173 11.15 1.76 21.17
CA ASN A 173 10.79 0.90 22.28
C ASN A 173 10.56 1.77 23.53
N GLY A 174 9.31 1.75 24.02
CA GLY A 174 8.93 2.31 25.31
C GLY A 174 9.30 1.41 26.48
#